data_AF-A0A498EEP5-F1
#
_entry.id   AF-A0A498EEP5-F1
#
_cell.length_a   1.000
_cell.length_b   1.000
_cell.length_c   1.000
_cell.angle_alpha   90.00
_cell.angle_beta   90.00
_cell.angle_gamma   90.00
#
_symmetry.space_group_name_H-M   'P 1'
#
loop_
_entity.id
_entity.type
_entity.pdbx_description
1 polymer ?
#
loop_
_entity_poly.entity_id
_entity_poly.type
_entity_poly.pdbx_seq_one_letter_code
_entity_poly.pdbx_strand_id
1 'polypeptide(L)'
;MPELVFFSGTMDCGKSTLALQIEHNRSARGLQGMIFTRNDRAGEGRLSSRLGLVTEAIEAGEGFDFHAHLVRHLTAGGRTDYVIADEAQFLSPEQVDQLARIVDDLGIDVFAFGITTDFRTKLFPGSQRLMEQADRLQALQVEALCWCGARATHNARTVGGRMVVEGEQVVVGDMSGSESSGEVGYEVLCRRHHRRQLTAASAGAATLSPDVLPVDAPARQHGTARQNGARGSGGRAIGSQPDGSRA
;
A
#
# COMPACT_ATOMS: atom_id res chain seq x y z
N MET A 1 -20.60 2.28 -25.04
CA MET A 1 -20.72 0.90 -24.52
C MET A 1 -20.37 0.98 -23.06
N PRO A 2 -21.11 0.30 -22.17
CA PRO A 2 -20.68 0.09 -20.79
C PRO A 2 -19.31 -0.58 -20.77
N GLU A 3 -18.47 -0.30 -19.76
CA GLU A 3 -17.11 -0.85 -19.65
C GLU A 3 -16.85 -1.43 -18.26
N LEU A 4 -16.12 -2.54 -18.18
CA LEU A 4 -15.43 -2.98 -16.97
C LEU A 4 -14.06 -2.30 -16.93
N VAL A 5 -13.89 -1.36 -16.00
CA VAL A 5 -12.64 -0.61 -15.83
C VAL A 5 -11.98 -1.00 -14.52
N PHE A 6 -10.75 -1.54 -14.59
CA PHE A 6 -9.93 -1.83 -13.41
C PHE A 6 -8.92 -0.71 -13.15
N PHE A 7 -9.17 0.04 -12.10
CA PHE A 7 -8.27 1.03 -11.53
C PHE A 7 -7.32 0.38 -10.52
N SER A 8 -6.02 0.45 -10.79
CA SER A 8 -5.01 -0.22 -9.99
C SER A 8 -3.87 0.69 -9.52
N GLY A 9 -3.26 0.33 -8.40
CA GLY A 9 -2.10 1.00 -7.85
C GLY A 9 -1.56 0.28 -6.62
N THR A 10 -0.66 0.92 -5.88
CA THR A 10 -0.21 0.43 -4.57
C THR A 10 -1.28 0.70 -3.51
N MET A 11 -0.98 0.37 -2.25
CA MET A 11 -1.60 1.09 -1.15
C MET A 11 -1.31 2.60 -1.29
N ASP A 12 -2.14 3.43 -0.68
CA ASP A 12 -1.91 4.88 -0.49
C ASP A 12 -1.93 5.78 -1.75
N CYS A 13 -2.12 5.22 -2.96
CA CYS A 13 -2.25 5.98 -4.21
C CYS A 13 -3.65 6.61 -4.43
N GLY A 14 -4.51 6.65 -3.42
CA GLY A 14 -5.81 7.34 -3.49
C GLY A 14 -6.97 6.58 -4.15
N LYS A 15 -6.91 5.25 -4.26
CA LYS A 15 -7.96 4.39 -4.90
C LYS A 15 -9.40 4.76 -4.47
N SER A 16 -9.69 4.64 -3.18
CA SER A 16 -11.00 4.92 -2.58
C SER A 16 -11.40 6.40 -2.72
N THR A 17 -10.44 7.33 -2.78
CA THR A 17 -10.72 8.75 -3.08
C THR A 17 -11.26 8.91 -4.50
N LEU A 18 -10.64 8.25 -5.49
CA LEU A 18 -11.10 8.30 -6.88
C LEU A 18 -12.46 7.60 -7.05
N ALA A 19 -12.68 6.48 -6.37
CA ALA A 19 -13.98 5.81 -6.32
C ALA A 19 -15.09 6.74 -5.82
N LEU A 20 -14.87 7.42 -4.69
CA LEU A 20 -15.81 8.39 -4.12
C LEU A 20 -15.99 9.65 -4.99
N GLN A 21 -14.95 10.07 -5.71
CA GLN A 21 -15.07 11.14 -6.70
C GLN A 21 -15.93 10.71 -7.91
N ILE A 22 -15.86 9.46 -8.34
CA ILE A 22 -16.71 8.93 -9.42
C ILE A 22 -18.16 8.79 -8.97
N GLU A 23 -18.40 8.30 -7.75
CA GLU A 23 -19.73 8.30 -7.11
C GLU A 23 -20.31 9.72 -7.15
N HIS A 24 -19.65 10.68 -6.49
CA HIS A 24 -20.13 12.04 -6.34
C HIS A 24 -20.41 12.73 -7.70
N ASN A 25 -19.53 12.53 -8.68
CA ASN A 25 -19.72 13.06 -10.02
C ASN A 25 -20.94 12.48 -10.74
N ARG A 26 -21.27 11.20 -10.51
CA ARG A 26 -22.41 10.53 -11.15
C ARG A 26 -23.72 10.82 -10.39
N SER A 27 -23.71 10.78 -9.06
CA SER A 27 -24.89 11.11 -8.24
C SER A 27 -25.31 12.58 -8.36
N ALA A 28 -24.36 13.52 -8.46
CA ALA A 28 -24.65 14.93 -8.78
C ALA A 28 -25.32 15.15 -10.15
N ARG A 29 -25.32 14.14 -11.03
CA ARG A 29 -26.02 14.12 -12.33
C ARG A 29 -27.32 13.30 -12.31
N GLY A 30 -27.76 12.84 -11.14
CA GLY A 30 -28.98 12.03 -10.97
C GLY A 30 -28.82 10.56 -11.38
N LEU A 31 -27.59 10.04 -11.46
CA LEU A 31 -27.31 8.62 -11.67
C LEU A 31 -27.17 7.90 -10.33
N GLN A 32 -27.76 6.71 -10.20
CA GLN A 32 -27.74 5.90 -8.98
C GLN A 32 -26.67 4.81 -9.08
N GLY A 33 -25.67 4.88 -8.20
CA GLY A 33 -24.61 3.88 -8.10
C GLY A 33 -24.95 2.79 -7.09
N MET A 34 -24.35 1.61 -7.26
CA MET A 34 -24.24 0.61 -6.19
C MET A 34 -22.76 0.39 -5.87
N ILE A 35 -22.39 0.51 -4.59
CA ILE A 35 -21.00 0.42 -4.15
C ILE A 35 -20.83 -0.87 -3.34
N PHE A 36 -19.83 -1.65 -3.72
CA PHE A 36 -19.39 -2.83 -3.01
C PHE A 36 -17.98 -2.62 -2.47
N THR A 37 -17.70 -3.24 -1.34
CA THR A 37 -16.35 -3.37 -0.79
C THR A 37 -16.16 -4.77 -0.21
N ARG A 38 -14.92 -5.18 0.03
CA ARG A 38 -14.60 -6.41 0.74
C ARG A 38 -13.44 -6.17 1.69
N ASN A 39 -13.64 -6.45 2.97
CA ASN A 39 -12.65 -6.22 4.04
C ASN A 39 -12.17 -4.76 4.14
N ASP A 40 -13.06 -3.74 4.04
CA ASP A 40 -12.65 -2.35 4.26
C ASP A 40 -12.20 -2.14 5.72
N ARG A 41 -11.09 -1.44 5.88
CA ARG A 41 -10.49 -1.02 7.15
C ARG A 41 -11.40 -0.17 8.06
N ALA A 42 -12.50 0.40 7.54
CA ALA A 42 -13.50 1.14 8.32
C ALA A 42 -14.61 0.27 8.91
N GLY A 43 -14.59 -1.05 8.66
CA GLY A 43 -15.61 -2.00 9.11
C GLY A 43 -16.71 -2.25 8.07
N GLU A 44 -17.57 -3.23 8.38
CA GLU A 44 -18.59 -3.74 7.46
C GLU A 44 -19.51 -2.64 6.91
N GLY A 45 -19.74 -2.68 5.59
CA GLY A 45 -20.74 -1.84 4.93
C GLY A 45 -20.36 -0.37 4.74
N ARG A 46 -19.06 -0.01 4.85
CA ARG A 46 -18.58 1.36 4.61
C ARG A 46 -17.33 1.38 3.76
N LEU A 47 -17.31 2.28 2.78
CA LEU A 47 -16.14 2.60 1.97
C LEU A 47 -15.47 3.86 2.54
N SER A 48 -14.17 3.80 2.84
CA SER A 48 -13.44 4.91 3.48
C SER A 48 -12.15 5.34 2.76
N SER A 49 -12.00 6.64 2.45
CA SER A 49 -10.75 7.19 1.91
C SER A 49 -9.78 7.66 3.01
N ARG A 50 -8.49 7.79 2.68
CA ARG A 50 -7.49 8.40 3.58
C ARG A 50 -7.67 9.90 3.79
N LEU A 51 -8.53 10.55 3.00
CA LEU A 51 -8.86 11.97 3.11
C LEU A 51 -10.15 12.23 3.91
N GLY A 52 -10.68 11.22 4.62
CA GLY A 52 -11.86 11.36 5.49
C GLY A 52 -13.21 11.31 4.78
N LEU A 53 -13.25 11.15 3.46
CA LEU A 53 -14.49 10.86 2.74
C LEU A 53 -14.95 9.43 3.05
N VAL A 54 -16.25 9.26 3.33
CA VAL A 54 -16.90 7.98 3.67
C VAL A 54 -18.26 7.90 2.93
N THR A 55 -18.63 6.72 2.45
CA THR A 55 -20.00 6.44 1.96
C THR A 55 -20.45 5.03 2.37
N GLU A 56 -21.74 4.76 2.22
CA GLU A 56 -22.31 3.42 2.44
C GLU A 56 -21.91 2.47 1.29
N ALA A 57 -21.56 1.24 1.65
CA ALA A 57 -21.21 0.18 0.72
C ALA A 57 -21.87 -1.13 1.12
N ILE A 58 -21.99 -2.06 0.20
CA ILE A 58 -22.44 -3.43 0.46
C ILE A 58 -21.21 -4.31 0.62
N GLU A 59 -21.10 -5.01 1.76
CA GLU A 59 -20.01 -5.97 1.99
C GLU A 59 -20.19 -7.19 1.07
N ALA A 60 -19.29 -7.36 0.10
CA ALA A 60 -19.30 -8.44 -0.86
C ALA A 60 -18.41 -9.60 -0.38
N GLY A 61 -18.88 -10.29 0.67
CA GLY A 61 -18.19 -11.42 1.28
C GLY A 61 -18.00 -12.63 0.37
N GLU A 62 -17.46 -13.71 0.93
CA GLU A 62 -17.34 -14.99 0.22
C GLU A 62 -18.71 -15.54 -0.18
N GLY A 63 -18.84 -15.99 -1.43
CA GLY A 63 -20.11 -16.48 -1.99
C GLY A 63 -21.13 -15.38 -2.35
N PHE A 64 -20.81 -14.09 -2.18
CA PHE A 64 -21.68 -13.02 -2.67
C PHE A 64 -21.75 -13.03 -4.21
N ASP A 65 -22.95 -13.12 -4.77
CA ASP A 65 -23.22 -13.08 -6.20
C ASP A 65 -23.68 -11.67 -6.64
N PHE A 66 -22.77 -10.94 -7.28
CA PHE A 66 -23.00 -9.57 -7.74
C PHE A 66 -24.11 -9.49 -8.79
N HIS A 67 -24.07 -10.37 -9.78
CA HIS A 67 -25.01 -10.37 -10.90
C HIS A 67 -26.42 -10.71 -10.41
N ALA A 68 -26.58 -11.76 -9.60
CA ALA A 68 -27.87 -12.12 -9.04
C ALA A 68 -28.41 -11.06 -8.04
N HIS A 69 -27.53 -10.35 -7.33
CA HIS A 69 -27.93 -9.21 -6.50
C HIS A 69 -28.52 -8.08 -7.36
N LEU A 70 -27.81 -7.63 -8.40
CA LEU A 70 -28.30 -6.57 -9.29
C LEU A 70 -29.58 -6.96 -10.02
N VAL A 71 -29.67 -8.19 -10.55
CA VAL A 71 -30.91 -8.68 -11.20
C VAL A 71 -32.10 -8.59 -10.25
N ARG A 72 -31.97 -8.99 -8.98
CA ARG A 72 -33.06 -8.87 -7.99
C ARG A 72 -33.43 -7.41 -7.70
N HIS A 73 -32.45 -6.52 -7.56
CA HIS A 73 -32.69 -5.09 -7.33
C HIS A 73 -33.44 -4.45 -8.51
N LEU A 74 -32.98 -4.68 -9.74
CA LEU A 74 -33.59 -4.13 -10.96
C LEU A 74 -34.99 -4.70 -11.22
N THR A 75 -35.19 -6.01 -11.03
CA THR A 75 -36.52 -6.65 -11.22
C THR A 75 -37.53 -6.26 -10.14
N ALA A 76 -37.08 -5.82 -8.96
CA ALA A 76 -37.93 -5.22 -7.93
C ALA A 76 -38.33 -3.75 -8.22
N GLY A 77 -37.93 -3.19 -9.38
CA GLY A 77 -38.17 -1.79 -9.74
C GLY A 77 -37.10 -0.82 -9.21
N GLY A 78 -36.02 -1.34 -8.63
CA GLY A 78 -34.83 -0.55 -8.32
C GLY A 78 -34.09 -0.10 -9.58
N ARG A 79 -33.23 0.91 -9.44
CA ARG A 79 -32.38 1.42 -10.52
C ARG A 79 -30.92 1.42 -10.07
N THR A 80 -30.03 1.12 -11.01
CA THR A 80 -28.58 1.20 -10.89
C THR A 80 -28.02 1.55 -12.26
N ASP A 81 -27.35 2.69 -12.37
CA ASP A 81 -26.73 3.19 -13.61
C ASP A 81 -25.23 2.86 -13.69
N TYR A 82 -24.60 2.49 -12.57
CA TYR A 82 -23.19 2.07 -12.47
C TYR A 82 -22.91 1.30 -11.17
N VAL A 83 -21.83 0.52 -11.18
CA VAL A 83 -21.30 -0.19 -10.03
C VAL A 83 -19.88 0.29 -9.70
N ILE A 84 -19.55 0.37 -8.42
CA ILE A 84 -18.19 0.51 -7.91
C ILE A 84 -17.88 -0.71 -7.05
N ALA A 85 -16.69 -1.31 -7.21
CA ALA A 85 -16.17 -2.35 -6.33
C ALA A 85 -14.77 -1.94 -5.84
N ASP A 86 -14.62 -1.53 -4.58
CA ASP A 86 -13.29 -1.26 -3.99
C ASP A 86 -12.73 -2.50 -3.26
N GLU A 87 -11.43 -2.46 -3.03
CA GLU A 87 -10.60 -3.56 -2.53
C GLU A 87 -10.79 -4.87 -3.33
N ALA A 88 -11.05 -4.73 -4.63
CA ALA A 88 -11.42 -5.78 -5.56
C ALA A 88 -10.36 -6.88 -5.75
N GLN A 89 -9.14 -6.68 -5.23
CA GLN A 89 -8.13 -7.74 -5.12
C GLN A 89 -8.58 -8.93 -4.26
N PHE A 90 -9.51 -8.72 -3.32
CA PHE A 90 -10.01 -9.77 -2.44
C PHE A 90 -11.18 -10.58 -3.04
N LEU A 91 -11.68 -10.19 -4.21
CA LEU A 91 -12.72 -10.95 -4.92
C LEU A 91 -12.15 -12.27 -5.46
N SER A 92 -13.00 -13.29 -5.54
CA SER A 92 -12.66 -14.52 -6.26
C SER A 92 -12.70 -14.30 -7.78
N PRO A 93 -12.05 -15.15 -8.60
CA PRO A 93 -12.16 -15.07 -10.06
C PRO A 93 -13.61 -15.12 -10.56
N GLU A 94 -14.46 -15.94 -9.93
CA GLU A 94 -15.88 -16.10 -10.26
C GLU A 94 -16.68 -14.82 -9.94
N GLN A 95 -16.33 -14.13 -8.85
CA GLN A 95 -16.88 -12.82 -8.52
C GLN A 95 -16.49 -11.74 -9.54
N VAL A 96 -15.28 -11.81 -10.10
CA VAL A 96 -14.86 -10.92 -11.19
C VAL A 96 -15.60 -11.24 -12.50
N ASP A 97 -15.85 -12.52 -12.80
CA ASP A 97 -16.66 -12.91 -13.95
C ASP A 97 -18.12 -12.41 -13.82
N GLN A 98 -18.68 -12.38 -12.61
CA GLN A 98 -19.98 -11.75 -12.36
C GLN A 98 -19.96 -10.22 -12.58
N LEU A 99 -18.85 -9.54 -12.30
CA LEU A 99 -18.68 -8.11 -12.61
C LEU A 99 -18.63 -7.87 -14.12
N ALA A 100 -17.92 -8.69 -14.90
CA ALA A 100 -17.94 -8.62 -16.36
C ALA A 100 -19.37 -8.84 -16.90
N ARG A 101 -20.09 -9.83 -16.37
CA ARG A 101 -21.50 -10.08 -16.73
C ARG A 101 -22.46 -8.94 -16.38
N ILE A 102 -22.18 -8.09 -15.40
CA ILE A 102 -22.98 -6.88 -15.15
C ILE A 102 -22.84 -5.88 -16.31
N VAL A 103 -21.66 -5.80 -16.93
CA VAL A 103 -21.43 -4.97 -18.12
C VAL A 103 -22.15 -5.56 -19.33
N ASP A 104 -21.95 -6.86 -19.59
CA ASP A 104 -22.47 -7.54 -20.78
C ASP A 104 -23.98 -7.83 -20.72
N ASP A 105 -24.47 -8.45 -19.65
CA ASP A 105 -25.87 -8.93 -19.54
C ASP A 105 -26.83 -7.79 -19.15
N LEU A 106 -26.37 -6.81 -18.35
CA LEU A 106 -27.22 -5.73 -17.79
C LEU A 106 -26.95 -4.35 -18.40
N GLY A 107 -25.84 -4.16 -19.11
CA GLY A 107 -25.50 -2.88 -19.73
C GLY A 107 -25.10 -1.79 -18.74
N ILE A 108 -24.47 -2.14 -17.61
CA ILE A 108 -24.14 -1.22 -16.51
C ILE A 108 -22.62 -1.05 -16.41
N ASP A 109 -22.13 0.20 -16.31
CA ASP A 109 -20.70 0.50 -16.10
C ASP A 109 -20.19 -0.13 -14.78
N VAL A 110 -19.00 -0.74 -14.78
CA VAL A 110 -18.37 -1.29 -13.56
C VAL A 110 -16.97 -0.70 -13.36
N PHE A 111 -16.77 -0.06 -12.20
CA PHE A 111 -15.49 0.51 -11.79
C PHE A 111 -14.88 -0.29 -10.62
N ALA A 112 -13.94 -1.17 -10.94
CA ALA A 112 -13.20 -1.94 -9.95
C ALA A 112 -11.94 -1.19 -9.49
N PHE A 113 -11.67 -1.16 -8.19
CA PHE A 113 -10.50 -0.54 -7.58
C PHE A 113 -9.75 -1.57 -6.74
N GLY A 114 -8.42 -1.65 -6.86
CA GLY A 114 -7.65 -2.62 -6.08
C GLY A 114 -6.13 -2.51 -6.19
N ILE A 115 -5.43 -3.24 -5.33
CA ILE A 115 -3.98 -3.40 -5.42
C ILE A 115 -3.62 -4.64 -6.24
N THR A 116 -2.68 -4.52 -7.17
CA THR A 116 -2.36 -5.63 -8.09
C THR A 116 -1.67 -6.81 -7.39
N THR A 117 -0.80 -6.53 -6.42
CA THR A 117 0.13 -7.49 -5.83
C THR A 117 0.18 -7.43 -4.31
N ASP A 118 0.39 -8.60 -3.70
CA ASP A 118 0.65 -8.75 -2.28
C ASP A 118 2.06 -8.28 -1.87
N PHE A 119 2.36 -8.35 -0.58
CA PHE A 119 3.68 -7.98 -0.05
C PHE A 119 4.84 -8.84 -0.59
N ARG A 120 4.55 -10.02 -1.15
CA ARG A 120 5.49 -10.98 -1.76
C ARG A 120 5.67 -10.74 -3.26
N THR A 121 5.05 -9.69 -3.83
CA THR A 121 5.00 -9.37 -5.27
C THR A 121 4.33 -10.45 -6.13
N LYS A 122 3.36 -11.17 -5.55
CA LYS A 122 2.47 -12.07 -6.29
C LYS A 122 1.15 -11.38 -6.56
N LEU A 123 0.56 -11.62 -7.74
CA LEU A 123 -0.76 -11.09 -8.06
C LEU A 123 -1.80 -11.62 -7.06
N PHE A 124 -2.77 -10.79 -6.71
CA PHE A 124 -3.99 -11.29 -6.08
C PHE A 124 -4.86 -12.00 -7.13
N PRO A 125 -5.56 -13.11 -6.80
CA PRO A 125 -6.41 -13.82 -7.75
C PRO A 125 -7.48 -12.92 -8.40
N GLY A 126 -8.20 -12.12 -7.61
CA GLY A 126 -9.19 -11.17 -8.13
C GLY A 126 -8.57 -10.12 -9.06
N SER A 127 -7.42 -9.55 -8.69
CA SER A 127 -6.72 -8.58 -9.56
C SER A 127 -6.12 -9.20 -10.82
N GLN A 128 -5.66 -10.46 -10.76
CA GLN A 128 -5.25 -11.19 -11.95
C GLN A 128 -6.45 -11.36 -12.89
N ARG A 129 -7.60 -11.82 -12.37
CA ARG A 129 -8.80 -12.01 -13.18
C ARG A 129 -9.34 -10.68 -13.76
N LEU A 130 -9.25 -9.59 -12.99
CA LEU A 130 -9.58 -8.24 -13.50
C LEU A 130 -8.66 -7.81 -14.65
N MET A 131 -7.36 -8.16 -14.61
CA MET A 131 -6.46 -7.92 -15.74
C MET A 131 -6.78 -8.78 -16.98
N GLU A 132 -7.42 -9.94 -16.79
CA GLU A 132 -7.85 -10.83 -17.87
C GLU A 132 -9.22 -10.46 -18.46
N GLN A 133 -10.06 -9.72 -17.74
CA GLN A 133 -11.47 -9.47 -18.12
C GLN A 133 -11.84 -8.00 -18.34
N ALA A 134 -11.14 -7.03 -17.75
CA ALA A 134 -11.50 -5.63 -17.88
C ALA A 134 -11.18 -5.08 -19.28
N ASP A 135 -12.14 -4.36 -19.88
CA ASP A 135 -11.96 -3.61 -21.14
C ASP A 135 -10.78 -2.62 -21.03
N ARG A 136 -10.58 -2.06 -19.83
CA ARG A 136 -9.60 -1.00 -19.58
C ARG A 136 -8.88 -1.17 -18.25
N LEU A 137 -7.56 -1.26 -18.33
CA LEU A 137 -6.66 -1.22 -17.19
C LEU A 137 -6.12 0.20 -17.01
N GLN A 138 -6.39 0.82 -15.86
CA GLN A 138 -5.94 2.18 -15.54
C GLN A 138 -5.06 2.17 -14.29
N ALA A 139 -3.80 2.62 -14.43
CA ALA A 139 -2.98 2.95 -13.27
C ALA A 139 -3.41 4.31 -12.71
N LEU A 140 -3.58 4.42 -11.38
CA LEU A 140 -3.83 5.71 -10.75
C LEU A 140 -2.63 6.66 -10.97
N GLN A 141 -2.94 7.91 -11.31
CA GLN A 141 -1.96 8.93 -11.65
C GLN A 141 -1.30 9.56 -10.41
N VAL A 142 -1.93 9.45 -9.23
CA VAL A 142 -1.35 9.90 -7.96
C VAL A 142 -0.33 8.86 -7.50
N GLU A 143 0.94 9.17 -7.72
CA GLU A 143 2.04 8.28 -7.36
C GLU A 143 2.26 8.27 -5.84
N ALA A 144 2.06 7.10 -5.22
CA ALA A 144 2.56 6.89 -3.87
C ALA A 144 4.10 6.93 -3.88
N LEU A 145 4.72 7.48 -2.84
CA LEU A 145 6.16 7.66 -2.76
C LEU A 145 6.78 6.70 -1.74
N CYS A 146 7.93 6.12 -2.10
CA CYS A 146 8.81 5.47 -1.15
C CYS A 146 9.42 6.55 -0.23
N TRP A 147 9.87 6.17 0.97
CA TRP A 147 10.61 7.05 1.88
C TRP A 147 11.82 7.78 1.25
N CYS A 148 12.36 7.28 0.13
CA CYS A 148 13.45 7.92 -0.62
C CYS A 148 13.00 8.89 -1.72
N GLY A 149 11.71 9.24 -1.78
CA GLY A 149 11.13 10.17 -2.77
C GLY A 149 10.89 9.56 -4.15
N ALA A 150 11.47 8.40 -4.46
CA ALA A 150 11.17 7.66 -5.68
C ALA A 150 9.78 7.01 -5.61
N ARG A 151 9.10 6.91 -6.76
CA ARG A 151 7.81 6.24 -6.91
C ARG A 151 7.77 4.86 -6.25
N ALA A 152 6.84 4.68 -5.33
CA ALA A 152 6.50 3.37 -4.80
C ALA A 152 5.74 2.54 -5.85
N THR A 153 6.05 1.26 -5.91
CA THR A 153 5.46 0.32 -6.88
C THR A 153 5.19 -1.05 -6.26
N HIS A 154 5.56 -1.24 -4.99
CA HIS A 154 5.51 -2.52 -4.29
C HIS A 154 4.91 -2.26 -2.90
N ASN A 155 4.00 -3.13 -2.47
CA ASN A 155 3.53 -3.17 -1.09
C ASN A 155 4.51 -4.01 -0.26
N ALA A 156 4.72 -3.64 1.00
CA ALA A 156 5.56 -4.38 1.94
C ALA A 156 4.83 -4.52 3.27
N ARG A 157 4.72 -5.75 3.79
CA ARG A 157 4.27 -6.01 5.15
C ARG A 157 5.47 -5.88 6.09
N THR A 158 5.28 -5.22 7.22
CA THR A 158 6.30 -5.05 8.25
C THR A 158 5.84 -5.64 9.59
N VAL A 159 6.79 -6.11 10.39
CA VAL A 159 6.58 -6.55 11.77
C VAL A 159 7.66 -5.88 12.61
N GLY A 160 7.27 -5.03 13.55
CA GLY A 160 8.22 -4.20 14.31
C GLY A 160 9.13 -3.35 13.41
N GLY A 161 8.58 -2.81 12.32
CA GLY A 161 9.31 -1.97 11.36
C GLY A 161 10.26 -2.71 10.41
N ARG A 162 10.37 -4.04 10.46
CA ARG A 162 11.17 -4.84 9.51
C ARG A 162 10.27 -5.52 8.48
N MET A 163 10.68 -5.52 7.21
CA MET A 163 9.92 -6.16 6.14
C MET A 163 9.88 -7.69 6.32
N VAL A 164 8.71 -8.29 6.13
CA VAL A 164 8.50 -9.73 6.12
C VAL A 164 8.16 -10.19 4.70
N VAL A 165 8.73 -11.31 4.25
CA VAL A 165 8.53 -11.89 2.90
C VAL A 165 7.81 -13.24 2.90
N GLU A 166 7.49 -13.78 4.08
CA GLU A 166 6.81 -15.07 4.28
C GLU A 166 5.51 -14.90 5.07
N GLY A 167 4.72 -15.98 5.14
CA GLY A 167 3.39 -16.02 5.79
C GLY A 167 2.23 -15.83 4.81
N GLU A 168 1.01 -15.84 5.36
CA GLU A 168 -0.23 -15.78 4.57
C GLU A 168 -0.45 -14.43 3.88
N GLN A 169 -1.18 -14.46 2.77
CA GLN A 169 -1.36 -13.33 1.85
C GLN A 169 -2.24 -12.22 2.44
N VAL A 170 -3.19 -12.59 3.28
CA VAL A 170 -4.15 -11.69 3.92
C VAL A 170 -4.00 -11.85 5.43
N VAL A 171 -3.63 -10.77 6.10
CA VAL A 171 -3.82 -10.61 7.54
C VAL A 171 -4.58 -9.30 7.69
N VAL A 172 -5.92 -9.41 7.70
CA VAL A 172 -6.78 -8.35 8.26
C VAL A 172 -6.51 -8.36 9.76
N GLY A 173 -6.32 -7.18 10.36
CA GLY A 173 -5.75 -7.09 11.70
C GLY A 173 -6.68 -7.62 12.78
N ASP A 174 -6.42 -8.83 13.28
CA ASP A 174 -6.96 -9.33 14.55
C ASP A 174 -6.46 -8.45 15.70
N MET A 175 -7.24 -7.42 16.04
CA MET A 175 -7.07 -6.63 17.27
C MET A 175 -7.65 -7.37 18.50
N SER A 176 -7.45 -8.70 18.56
CA SER A 176 -7.82 -9.52 19.71
C SER A 176 -6.98 -10.79 19.86
N GLY A 177 -5.81 -10.65 20.51
CA GLY A 177 -5.27 -11.70 21.38
C GLY A 177 -4.30 -12.72 20.79
N SER A 178 -3.01 -12.36 20.70
CA SER A 178 -1.89 -13.26 20.99
C SER A 178 -0.58 -12.49 21.17
N GLU A 179 -0.11 -12.37 22.41
CA GLU A 179 1.17 -11.71 22.72
C GLU A 179 2.35 -12.57 22.23
N SER A 180 3.05 -12.17 21.16
CA SER A 180 4.44 -12.59 20.84
C SER A 180 5.03 -12.04 19.54
N SER A 181 4.29 -11.31 18.70
CA SER A 181 4.83 -10.67 17.49
C SER A 181 4.62 -9.16 17.51
N GLY A 182 5.61 -8.41 17.00
CA GLY A 182 5.57 -6.95 16.99
C GLY A 182 4.48 -6.40 16.07
N GLU A 183 4.13 -5.12 16.26
CA GLU A 183 3.08 -4.42 15.51
C GLU A 183 3.20 -4.68 13.99
N VAL A 184 2.12 -5.19 13.40
CA VAL A 184 2.03 -5.51 11.97
C VAL A 184 1.65 -4.24 11.21
N GLY A 185 2.56 -3.77 10.36
CA GLY A 185 2.36 -2.60 9.53
C GLY A 185 2.38 -2.91 8.04
N TYR A 186 2.02 -1.92 7.23
CA TYR A 186 2.17 -1.94 5.78
C TYR A 186 2.84 -0.65 5.31
N GLU A 187 3.81 -0.77 4.41
CA GLU A 187 4.59 0.31 3.81
C GLU A 187 4.60 0.16 2.29
N VAL A 188 4.71 1.27 1.55
CA VAL A 188 4.85 1.26 0.08
C VAL A 188 6.28 1.66 -0.31
N LEU A 189 6.93 0.81 -1.11
CA LEU A 189 8.35 0.91 -1.44
C LEU A 189 8.58 0.98 -2.94
N CYS A 190 9.69 1.61 -3.33
CA CYS A 190 10.23 1.48 -4.68
C CYS A 190 10.85 0.08 -4.86
N ARG A 191 10.90 -0.42 -6.10
CA ARG A 191 11.44 -1.77 -6.41
C ARG A 191 12.84 -2.01 -5.82
N ARG A 192 13.71 -0.99 -5.76
CA ARG A 192 15.07 -1.07 -5.20
C ARG A 192 15.05 -1.34 -3.70
N HIS A 193 14.14 -0.72 -2.94
CA HIS A 193 14.08 -0.86 -1.48
C HIS A 193 13.28 -2.08 -1.05
N HIS A 194 12.20 -2.44 -1.77
CA HIS A 194 11.50 -3.71 -1.57
C HIS A 194 12.44 -4.91 -1.77
N ARG A 195 13.17 -4.98 -2.91
CA ARG A 195 14.15 -6.06 -3.18
C ARG A 195 15.34 -6.11 -2.21
N ARG A 196 15.60 -5.03 -1.47
CA ARG A 196 16.66 -4.96 -0.45
C ARG A 196 16.10 -5.09 0.98
N GLN A 197 14.78 -5.25 1.14
CA GLN A 197 14.09 -5.29 2.43
C GLN A 197 14.33 -4.04 3.30
N LEU A 198 14.54 -2.88 2.66
CA LEU A 198 14.83 -1.60 3.31
C LEU A 198 13.55 -0.77 3.54
N THR A 199 12.90 -1.04 4.66
CA THR A 199 11.83 -0.19 5.23
C THR A 199 12.38 1.17 5.70
N ALA A 200 11.54 2.19 5.82
CA ALA A 200 11.94 3.48 6.39
C ALA A 200 12.63 3.33 7.76
N ALA A 201 12.06 2.50 8.64
CA ALA A 201 12.61 2.23 9.97
C ALA A 201 13.99 1.55 9.92
N SER A 202 14.17 0.53 9.06
CA SER A 202 15.46 -0.16 8.92
C SER A 202 16.57 0.71 8.28
N ALA A 203 16.18 1.66 7.45
CA ALA A 203 17.08 2.63 6.83
C ALA A 203 17.48 3.78 7.79
N GLY A 204 16.82 3.91 8.95
CA GLY A 204 16.93 5.11 9.79
C GLY A 204 16.43 6.36 9.07
N ALA A 205 15.53 6.20 8.11
CA ALA A 205 15.03 7.31 7.31
C ALA A 205 14.10 8.18 8.16
N ALA A 206 14.53 9.40 8.44
CA ALA A 206 13.59 10.46 8.79
C ALA A 206 12.61 10.67 7.61
N THR A 207 11.44 11.23 7.90
CA THR A 207 10.60 11.86 6.87
C THR A 207 11.48 12.78 6.02
N LEU A 208 11.21 12.83 4.70
CA LEU A 208 11.93 13.70 3.76
C LEU A 208 11.77 15.17 4.20
N SER A 209 12.72 15.65 5.00
CA SER A 209 12.73 17.01 5.48
C SER A 209 13.22 17.93 4.37
N PRO A 210 12.54 19.05 4.08
CA PRO A 210 13.05 20.04 3.12
C PRO A 210 14.42 20.61 3.52
N ASP A 211 14.80 20.51 4.80
CA ASP A 211 16.03 21.09 5.35
C ASP A 211 17.27 20.18 5.21
N VAL A 212 17.13 18.95 4.71
CA VAL A 212 18.26 18.00 4.56
C VAL A 212 18.27 17.38 3.16
N LEU A 213 19.19 17.86 2.32
CA LEU A 213 19.44 17.26 1.00
C LEU A 213 19.83 15.77 1.15
N PRO A 214 19.22 14.86 0.37
CA PRO A 214 19.55 13.44 0.41
C PRO A 214 20.91 13.19 -0.27
N VAL A 215 21.99 13.35 0.50
CA VAL A 215 23.32 12.91 0.11
C VAL A 215 23.46 11.41 0.37
N ASP A 216 23.81 10.64 -0.68
CA ASP A 216 24.11 9.22 -0.54
C ASP A 216 25.25 9.05 0.49
N ALA A 217 24.96 8.34 1.59
CA ALA A 217 25.95 8.09 2.63
C ALA A 217 27.17 7.36 2.03
N PRO A 218 28.41 7.88 2.17
CA PRO A 218 29.57 7.30 1.52
C PRO A 218 29.78 5.86 2.00
N ALA A 219 29.98 4.96 1.04
CA ALA A 219 30.15 3.54 1.31
C ALA A 219 31.27 3.33 2.33
N ARG A 220 30.96 2.69 3.47
CA ARG A 220 31.92 2.39 4.53
C ARG A 220 32.99 1.42 4.00
N GLN A 221 34.09 1.99 3.52
CA GLN A 221 35.30 1.22 3.23
C GLN A 221 35.74 0.52 4.52
N HIS A 222 35.80 -0.82 4.48
CA HIS A 222 36.32 -1.60 5.59
C HIS A 222 37.83 -1.35 5.68
N GLY A 223 38.22 -0.44 6.56
CA GLY A 223 39.63 -0.13 6.84
C GLY A 223 40.34 -1.37 7.36
N THR A 224 41.23 -1.94 6.56
CA THR A 224 42.07 -3.06 6.96
C THR A 224 43.00 -2.64 8.09
N ALA A 225 43.00 -3.43 9.18
CA ALA A 225 43.85 -3.15 10.33
C ALA A 225 45.34 -3.19 9.95
N ARG A 226 46.05 -2.08 10.17
CA ARG A 226 47.52 -2.07 10.21
C ARG A 226 47.99 -2.08 11.65
N GLN A 227 48.41 -3.26 12.10
CA GLN A 227 49.28 -3.37 13.27
C GLN A 227 50.63 -2.72 12.92
N ASN A 228 51.03 -1.69 13.66
CA ASN A 228 52.41 -1.20 13.62
C ASN A 228 53.11 -1.60 14.92
N GLY A 229 54.05 -2.54 14.80
CA GLY A 229 54.91 -2.99 15.89
C GLY A 229 56.00 -1.99 16.26
N ALA A 230 56.54 -2.19 17.45
CA ALA A 230 57.55 -1.38 18.13
C ALA A 230 58.79 -1.00 17.31
N ARG A 231 59.37 0.16 17.66
CA ARG A 231 60.82 0.40 17.83
C ARG A 231 61.01 1.53 18.85
N GLY A 232 61.95 1.36 19.78
CA GLY A 232 62.18 2.29 20.90
C GLY A 232 63.60 2.89 20.92
N SER A 233 64.00 3.39 22.10
CA SER A 233 65.21 4.18 22.42
C SER A 233 65.24 5.59 21.80
N GLY A 234 65.72 6.64 22.47
CA GLY A 234 66.18 6.78 23.87
C GLY A 234 66.94 8.10 24.03
N GLY A 235 66.64 8.91 25.05
CA GLY A 235 67.24 10.26 25.19
C GLY A 235 67.00 10.92 26.56
N ARG A 236 68.09 11.12 27.30
CA ARG A 236 68.21 11.53 28.72
C ARG A 236 67.52 12.84 29.17
N ALA A 237 67.37 12.96 30.49
CA ALA A 237 66.83 14.11 31.22
C ALA A 237 67.86 15.19 31.63
N ILE A 238 67.40 16.45 31.80
CA ILE A 238 67.79 17.53 32.77
C ILE A 238 66.57 18.51 32.83
N GLY A 239 66.19 19.18 33.94
CA GLY A 239 66.62 19.00 35.33
C GLY A 239 66.48 20.16 36.36
N SER A 240 65.69 21.23 36.15
CA SER A 240 65.70 22.42 37.06
C SER A 240 64.35 23.13 37.31
N GLN A 241 63.96 23.27 38.58
CA GLN A 241 63.13 24.39 39.11
C GLN A 241 64.04 25.57 39.52
N PRO A 242 63.51 26.80 39.67
CA PRO A 242 62.95 27.30 40.95
C PRO A 242 61.52 27.86 40.77
N ASP A 243 60.60 27.93 41.74
CA ASP A 243 60.63 28.48 43.12
C ASP A 243 60.57 30.03 43.16
N GLY A 244 59.61 30.63 43.90
CA GLY A 244 59.47 32.10 43.98
C GLY A 244 58.07 32.72 44.19
N SER A 245 57.58 32.67 45.44
CA SER A 245 56.77 33.71 46.14
C SER A 245 55.61 34.50 45.47
N ARG A 246 54.43 34.32 46.07
CA ARG A 246 53.36 35.30 46.40
C ARG A 246 53.67 36.80 46.24
N ALA A 247 52.69 37.52 45.69
CA ALA A 247 52.04 38.69 46.32
C ALA A 247 50.56 38.71 45.89
#